data_AF-A0A969S7E5-F1
#
_entry.id   AF-A0A969S7E5-F1
#
_cell.length_a   1.000
_cell.length_b   1.000
_cell.length_c   1.000
_cell.angle_alpha   90.00
_cell.angle_beta   90.00
_cell.angle_gamma   90.00
#
_symmetry.space_group_name_H-M   'P 1'
#
loop_
_entity.id
_entity.type
_entity.pdbx_description
1 polymer ?
#
loop_
_entity_poly.entity_id
_entity_poly.type
_entity_poly.pdbx_seq_one_letter_code
_entity_poly.pdbx_strand_id
1 'polypeptide(L)'
;MGGNILCYYQLAHHLGIDQPFYGLQSLGLYGESQPYTRIEDMAAYYIEELRVVQPQGPYLLGGWSMGGIVAFEMATQLQKQGDKVALLALLDSLLQF
;
A
#
# COMPACT_ATOMS: atom_id res chain seq x y z
N MET A 1 -4.53 -7.60 16.27
CA MET A 1 -5.19 -6.44 15.65
C MET A 1 -4.49 -6.15 14.34
N GLY A 2 -5.24 -5.97 13.24
CA GLY A 2 -4.67 -5.69 11.91
C GLY A 2 -4.25 -4.23 11.76
N GLY A 3 -3.60 -3.89 10.63
CA GLY A 3 -3.25 -2.50 10.28
C GLY A 3 -1.85 -2.04 10.66
N ASN A 4 -1.06 -2.85 11.37
CA ASN A 4 0.38 -2.62 11.55
C ASN A 4 1.21 -3.21 10.39
N ILE A 5 2.47 -2.77 10.27
CA ILE A 5 3.38 -3.15 9.18
C ILE A 5 4.33 -4.30 9.54
N LEU A 6 4.28 -4.84 10.77
CA LEU A 6 5.29 -5.77 11.27
C LEU A 6 5.28 -7.12 10.53
N CYS A 7 4.14 -7.49 9.92
CA CYS A 7 4.05 -8.67 9.07
C CYS A 7 4.99 -8.62 7.84
N TYR A 8 5.45 -7.43 7.44
CA TYR A 8 6.39 -7.27 6.33
C TYR A 8 7.86 -7.25 6.74
N TYR A 9 8.18 -7.31 8.05
CA TYR A 9 9.56 -7.18 8.53
C TYR A 9 10.52 -8.17 7.87
N GLN A 10 10.15 -9.46 7.85
CA GLN A 10 10.98 -10.50 7.23
C GLN A 10 11.12 -10.27 5.72
N LEU A 11 10.05 -9.87 5.03
CA LEU A 11 10.11 -9.57 3.60
C LEU A 11 11.08 -8.41 3.32
N ALA A 12 10.94 -7.29 4.04
CA ALA A 12 11.82 -6.14 3.90
C ALA A 12 13.29 -6.50 4.18
N HIS A 13 13.53 -7.35 5.17
CA HIS A 13 14.89 -7.83 5.48
C HIS A 13 15.51 -8.65 4.34
N HIS A 14 14.73 -9.54 3.70
CA HIS A 14 15.23 -10.37 2.60
C HIS A 14 15.44 -9.58 1.29
N LEU A 15 14.70 -8.48 1.08
CA LEU A 15 14.91 -7.58 -0.05
C LEU A 15 16.23 -6.80 0.06
N GLY A 16 16.72 -6.61 1.28
CA GLY A 16 18.01 -5.97 1.52
C GLY A 16 18.02 -4.47 1.21
N ILE A 17 19.22 -3.89 1.22
CA ILE A 17 19.40 -2.44 1.06
C ILE A 17 19.24 -1.94 -0.38
N ASP A 18 19.37 -2.83 -1.37
CA ASP A 18 19.29 -2.48 -2.79
C ASP A 18 17.84 -2.26 -3.26
N GLN A 19 16.87 -2.68 -2.44
CA GLN A 19 15.45 -2.49 -2.70
C GLN A 19 14.79 -1.81 -1.49
N PRO A 20 14.72 -0.46 -1.47
CA PRO A 20 14.01 0.28 -0.43
C PRO A 20 12.56 -0.23 -0.29
N PHE A 21 12.15 -0.45 0.96
CA PHE A 21 10.83 -1.00 1.28
C PHE A 21 10.14 -0.10 2.31
N TYR A 22 9.01 0.51 1.90
CA TYR A 22 8.23 1.42 2.74
C TYR A 22 6.92 0.74 3.16
N GLY A 23 6.62 0.78 4.46
CA GLY A 23 5.38 0.25 5.01
C GLY A 23 4.34 1.36 5.22
N LEU A 24 3.15 1.17 4.68
CA LEU A 24 1.99 2.04 4.94
C LEU A 24 1.20 1.47 6.12
N GLN A 25 1.26 2.16 7.26
CA GLN A 25 0.52 1.78 8.45
C GLN A 25 -0.87 2.41 8.44
N SER A 26 -1.87 1.67 8.94
CA SER A 26 -3.23 2.18 9.06
C SER A 26 -3.27 3.48 9.85
N LEU A 27 -3.93 4.49 9.28
CA LEU A 27 -4.28 5.71 10.00
C LEU A 27 -5.17 5.38 11.21
N GLY A 28 -4.90 6.00 12.36
CA GLY A 28 -5.70 5.82 13.56
C GLY A 28 -5.41 4.52 14.32
N LEU A 29 -4.35 3.79 13.96
CA LEU A 29 -3.99 2.54 14.64
C LEU A 29 -3.72 2.75 16.14
N TYR A 30 -3.16 3.91 16.52
CA TYR A 30 -2.91 4.24 17.93
C TYR A 30 -3.89 5.29 18.50
N GLY A 31 -5.01 5.53 17.81
CA GLY A 31 -6.10 6.40 18.27
C GLY A 31 -5.90 7.91 18.00
N GLU A 32 -4.86 8.29 17.28
CA GLU A 32 -4.54 9.67 16.88
C GLU A 32 -5.49 10.26 15.85
N SER A 33 -6.25 9.43 15.13
CA SER A 33 -7.15 9.84 14.04
C SER A 33 -8.25 8.81 13.83
N GLN A 34 -9.36 9.22 13.22
CA GLN A 34 -10.38 8.25 12.81
C GLN A 34 -9.86 7.47 11.59
N PRO A 35 -9.95 6.13 11.59
CA PRO A 35 -9.57 5.34 10.43
C PRO A 35 -10.57 5.60 9.29
N TYR A 36 -10.06 5.59 8.06
CA TYR A 36 -10.95 5.50 6.89
C TYR A 36 -11.76 4.21 6.94
N THR A 37 -12.99 4.25 6.43
CA THR A 37 -13.89 3.09 6.40
C THR A 37 -14.12 2.55 4.99
N ARG A 38 -13.64 3.28 3.97
CA ARG A 38 -13.70 2.91 2.56
C ARG A 38 -12.30 2.65 2.02
N ILE A 39 -12.16 1.63 1.18
CA ILE A 39 -10.88 1.25 0.58
C ILE A 39 -10.38 2.35 -0.35
N GLU A 40 -11.28 3.01 -1.07
CA GLU A 40 -10.96 4.07 -2.02
C GLU A 40 -10.36 5.30 -1.31
N ASP A 41 -10.89 5.64 -0.13
CA ASP A 41 -10.38 6.76 0.68
C ASP A 41 -9.01 6.42 1.27
N MET A 42 -8.83 5.18 1.74
CA MET A 42 -7.53 4.68 2.21
C MET A 42 -6.49 4.75 1.08
N ALA A 43 -6.83 4.24 -0.10
CA ALA A 43 -5.94 4.20 -1.25
C ALA A 43 -5.56 5.60 -1.71
N ALA A 44 -6.52 6.52 -1.81
CA ALA A 44 -6.26 7.91 -2.18
C ALA A 44 -5.30 8.58 -1.18
N TYR A 45 -5.55 8.42 0.13
CA TYR A 45 -4.67 8.94 1.16
C TYR A 45 -3.24 8.35 1.06
N TYR A 46 -3.11 7.03 0.92
CA TYR A 46 -1.81 6.40 0.83
C TYR A 46 -1.06 6.71 -0.48
N ILE A 47 -1.76 7.03 -1.58
CA ILE A 47 -1.13 7.54 -2.80
C ILE A 47 -0.48 8.89 -2.54
N GLU A 48 -1.15 9.79 -1.81
CA GLU A 48 -0.58 11.10 -1.47
C GLU A 48 0.68 10.95 -0.60
N GLU A 49 0.63 10.09 0.43
CA GLU A 49 1.82 9.78 1.25
C GLU A 49 2.94 9.13 0.45
N LEU A 50 2.60 8.21 -0.46
CA LEU A 50 3.57 7.59 -1.37
C LEU A 50 4.26 8.64 -2.26
N ARG A 51 3.52 9.62 -2.77
CA ARG A 51 4.03 10.68 -3.65
C ARG A 51 4.99 11.64 -2.95
N VAL A 52 4.91 11.77 -1.63
CA VAL A 52 5.91 12.52 -0.83
C VAL A 52 7.30 11.88 -0.98
N VAL A 53 7.37 10.56 -1.08
CA VAL A 53 8.63 9.80 -1.23
C VAL A 53 9.00 9.61 -2.69
N GLN A 54 8.05 9.22 -3.53
CA GLN A 54 8.23 8.98 -4.96
C GLN A 54 7.14 9.69 -5.76
N PRO A 55 7.39 10.91 -6.28
CA PRO A 55 6.37 11.72 -6.93
C PRO A 55 5.80 11.14 -8.24
N GLN A 56 6.55 10.27 -8.91
CA GLN A 56 6.21 9.73 -10.24
C GLN A 56 6.54 8.25 -10.34
N GLY A 57 5.75 7.52 -11.13
CA GLY A 57 5.99 6.10 -11.40
C GLY A 57 7.28 5.82 -12.21
N PRO A 58 7.57 4.54 -12.49
CA PRO A 58 6.73 3.38 -12.21
C PRO A 58 6.71 3.01 -10.72
N TYR A 59 5.52 2.66 -10.22
CA TYR A 59 5.34 2.20 -8.84
C TYR A 59 5.41 0.68 -8.71
N LEU A 60 5.96 0.22 -7.60
CA LEU A 60 5.93 -1.17 -7.17
C LEU A 60 5.10 -1.23 -5.89
N LEU A 61 3.94 -1.83 -5.97
CA LEU A 61 2.97 -1.90 -4.88
C LEU A 61 2.77 -3.36 -4.46
N GLY A 62 2.36 -3.57 -3.22
CA GLY A 62 1.98 -4.89 -2.76
C GLY A 62 1.34 -4.87 -1.39
N GLY A 63 0.70 -5.98 -1.05
CA GLY A 63 0.10 -6.13 0.27
C GLY A 63 -0.42 -7.54 0.50
N TRP A 64 -0.53 -7.89 1.79
CA TRP A 64 -1.08 -9.15 2.26
C TRP A 64 -2.52 -8.99 2.73
N SER A 65 -3.38 -9.96 2.39
CA SER A 65 -4.79 -9.99 2.80
C SER A 65 -5.50 -8.67 2.44
N MET A 66 -6.09 -7.96 3.40
CA MET A 66 -6.72 -6.65 3.21
C MET A 66 -5.76 -5.60 2.63
N GLY A 67 -4.47 -5.66 2.98
CA GLY A 67 -3.45 -4.75 2.43
C GLY A 67 -3.29 -4.91 0.91
N GLY A 68 -3.51 -6.11 0.37
CA GLY A 68 -3.50 -6.32 -1.07
C GLY A 68 -4.72 -5.74 -1.78
N ILE A 69 -5.89 -5.70 -1.11
CA ILE A 69 -7.09 -5.02 -1.64
C ILE A 69 -6.83 -3.52 -1.75
N VAL A 70 -6.23 -2.91 -0.72
CA VAL A 70 -5.82 -1.50 -0.73
C VAL A 70 -4.77 -1.25 -1.81
N ALA A 71 -3.74 -2.10 -1.93
CA ALA A 71 -2.72 -1.96 -2.96
C ALA A 71 -3.29 -2.06 -4.38
N PHE A 72 -4.30 -2.92 -4.60
CA PHE A 72 -5.01 -3.03 -5.87
C PHE A 72 -5.79 -1.76 -6.21
N GLU A 73 -6.51 -1.19 -5.24
CA GLU A 73 -7.22 0.07 -5.44
C GLU A 73 -6.25 1.24 -5.69
N MET A 74 -5.12 1.29 -4.97
CA MET A 74 -4.06 2.27 -5.24
C MET A 74 -3.55 2.15 -6.68
N ALA A 75 -3.25 0.93 -7.14
CA ALA A 75 -2.81 0.69 -8.51
C ALA A 75 -3.86 1.15 -9.53
N THR A 76 -5.14 0.87 -9.27
CA THR A 76 -6.26 1.28 -10.12
C THR A 76 -6.36 2.80 -10.23
N GLN A 77 -6.29 3.52 -9.11
CA GLN A 77 -6.36 4.98 -9.10
C GLN A 77 -5.14 5.62 -9.79
N LEU A 78 -3.93 5.12 -9.52
CA LEU A 78 -2.70 5.60 -10.18
C LEU A 78 -2.76 5.44 -11.70
N GLN A 79 -3.18 4.26 -12.18
CA GLN A 79 -3.33 4.03 -13.62
C GLN A 79 -4.38 4.94 -14.26
N LYS A 80 -5.52 5.19 -13.58
CA LYS A 80 -6.54 6.16 -14.05
C LYS A 80 -6.00 7.59 -14.12
N GLN A 81 -5.02 7.94 -13.30
CA GLN A 81 -4.34 9.24 -13.28
C GLN A 81 -3.18 9.32 -14.29
N GLY A 82 -2.90 8.23 -15.04
CA GLY A 82 -1.85 8.18 -16.06
C GLY A 82 -0.47 7.72 -15.57
N ASP A 83 -0.35 7.36 -14.29
CA ASP A 83 0.88 6.80 -13.73
C ASP A 83 1.06 5.33 -14.10
N LYS A 84 2.32 4.88 -14.19
CA LYS A 84 2.66 3.47 -14.43
C LYS A 84 2.80 2.71 -13.11
N VAL A 85 2.21 1.52 -13.04
CA VAL A 85 2.47 0.54 -11.98
C VAL A 85 3.22 -0.63 -12.61
N ALA A 86 4.49 -0.80 -12.25
CA ALA A 86 5.34 -1.86 -12.80
C ALA A 86 5.13 -3.21 -12.11
N LEU A 87 4.74 -3.20 -10.83
CA LEU A 87 4.46 -4.40 -10.06
C LEU A 87 3.27 -4.15 -9.12
N LEU A 88 2.35 -5.10 -9.08
CA LEU A 88 1.36 -5.24 -8.03
C LEU A 88 1.45 -6.67 -7.46
N ALA A 89 2.04 -6.81 -6.26
CA ALA A 89 2.20 -8.09 -5.58
C ALA A 89 1.04 -8.32 -4.60
N LEU A 90 0.16 -9.27 -4.93
CA LEU A 90 -0.96 -9.67 -4.07
C LEU A 90 -0.59 -10.94 -3.31
N LEU A 91 -0.43 -10.81 -2.00
CA LEU A 91 -0.03 -11.92 -1.13
C LEU A 91 -1.29 -12.45 -0.45
N ASP A 92 -1.78 -13.60 -0.88
CA ASP A 92 -2.95 -14.27 -0.28
C ASP A 92 -4.15 -13.32 -0.06
N SER A 93 -4.42 -12.49 -1.07
CA SER A 93 -5.47 -11.47 -1.06
C SER A 93 -6.67 -11.95 -1.85
N LEU A 94 -7.81 -12.04 -1.19
CA LEU A 94 -9.06 -12.42 -1.85
C LEU A 94 -9.72 -11.17 -2.43
N LEU A 95 -9.56 -10.97 -3.73
CA LEU A 95 -10.30 -9.95 -4.49
C LEU A 95 -11.69 -10.49 -4.79
N GLN A 96 -12.73 -9.73 -4.43
CA GLN A 96 -14.10 -9.95 -4.91
C GLN A 96 -14.39 -8.91 -5.98
N PHE A 97 -14.70 -9.37 -7.18
CA PHE A 97 -15.08 -8.54 -8.33
C PHE A 97 -16.60 -8.54 -8.50
#